data_AF-A0A017S593-F1
#
_entry.id   AF-A0A017S593-F1
#
_cell.length_a   1.000
_cell.length_b   1.000
_cell.length_c   1.000
_cell.angle_alpha   90.00
_cell.angle_beta   90.00
_cell.angle_gamma   90.00
#
_symmetry.space_group_name_H-M   'P 1'
#
loop_
_entity.id
_entity.type
_entity.pdbx_description
1 polymer ?
#
loop_
_entity_poly.entity_id
_entity_poly.type
_entity_poly.pdbx_seq_one_letter_code
_entity_poly.pdbx_strand_id
1 'polypeptide(L)'
;MAFSDSRSWGISLGLRIPALFFNIFSIVCFSYAFPEGMLIWIILFSIVALWSLIDLIFLLDYRDFHPGIDLGLDLLSLLILGIMGIIAIGLYFTNTSIVGLDVADYCLTILRVGAVLAPIAADFHLVLFVRACIHVHQRRREGKKLNYEISEDNRI
;
A
#
# COMPACT_ATOMS: atom_id res chain seq x y z
N MET A 1 -1.52 23.39 16.96
CA MET A 1 -2.54 22.54 16.29
C MET A 1 -2.29 21.12 16.78
N ALA A 2 -3.16 20.54 17.63
CA ALA A 2 -2.85 19.24 18.29
C ALA A 2 -4.05 18.27 18.37
N PHE A 3 -5.26 18.69 17.96
CA PHE A 3 -6.46 17.84 18.00
C PHE A 3 -6.75 17.10 16.68
N SER A 4 -6.00 17.40 15.60
CA SER A 4 -6.15 16.77 14.27
C SER A 4 -5.30 15.50 14.12
N ASP A 5 -4.23 15.37 14.90
CA ASP A 5 -3.20 14.35 14.63
C ASP A 5 -3.57 12.97 15.17
N SER A 6 -4.15 12.87 16.38
CA SER A 6 -4.45 11.56 17.00
C SER A 6 -5.51 10.75 16.25
N ARG A 7 -6.58 11.40 15.76
CA ARG A 7 -7.64 10.74 14.97
C ARG A 7 -7.13 10.37 13.57
N SER A 8 -6.34 11.24 12.95
CA SER A 8 -5.74 10.95 11.64
C SER A 8 -4.73 9.79 11.73
N TRP A 9 -3.94 9.77 12.79
CA TRP A 9 -2.97 8.73 13.13
C TRP A 9 -3.64 7.37 13.34
N GLY A 10 -4.68 7.30 14.19
CA GLY A 10 -5.40 6.06 14.44
C GLY A 10 -6.04 5.46 13.19
N ILE A 11 -6.56 6.29 12.27
CA ILE A 11 -7.10 5.81 10.99
C ILE A 11 -5.97 5.33 10.07
N SER A 12 -4.81 6.01 10.06
CA SER A 12 -3.64 5.56 9.25
C SER A 12 -3.18 4.18 9.71
N LEU A 13 -3.02 4.01 11.02
CA LEU A 13 -2.63 2.77 11.65
C LEU A 13 -3.66 1.64 11.40
N GLY A 14 -4.95 1.96 11.51
CA GLY A 14 -6.05 1.04 11.22
C GLY A 14 -6.16 0.61 9.76
N LEU A 15 -5.61 1.37 8.80
CA LEU A 15 -5.54 1.00 7.39
C LEU A 15 -4.24 0.25 7.03
N ARG A 16 -3.12 0.57 7.69
CA ARG A 16 -1.82 -0.06 7.41
C ARG A 16 -1.73 -1.49 7.93
N ILE A 17 -2.30 -1.77 9.10
CA ILE A 17 -2.32 -3.15 9.64
C ILE A 17 -2.99 -4.13 8.67
N PRO A 18 -4.24 -3.90 8.20
CA PRO A 18 -4.86 -4.81 7.24
C PRO A 18 -4.13 -4.83 5.90
N ALA A 19 -3.61 -3.69 5.41
CA ALA A 19 -2.81 -3.65 4.16
C ALA A 19 -1.60 -4.60 4.23
N LEU A 20 -0.81 -4.49 5.31
CA LEU A 20 0.35 -5.33 5.56
C LEU A 20 -0.07 -6.80 5.71
N PHE A 21 -1.13 -7.07 6.47
CA PHE A 21 -1.63 -8.42 6.68
C PHE A 21 -2.03 -9.09 5.37
N PHE A 22 -2.84 -8.43 4.54
CA PHE A 22 -3.26 -8.98 3.25
C PHE A 22 -2.09 -9.18 2.28
N ASN A 23 -1.11 -8.26 2.28
CA ASN A 23 0.10 -8.42 1.48
C ASN A 23 0.94 -9.63 1.95
N ILE A 24 1.17 -9.79 3.26
CA ILE A 24 1.89 -10.96 3.80
C ILE A 24 1.17 -12.26 3.45
N PHE A 25 -0.16 -12.31 3.62
CA PHE A 25 -0.92 -13.51 3.24
C PHE A 25 -0.83 -13.81 1.75
N SER A 26 -0.86 -12.78 0.90
CA SER A 26 -0.61 -12.93 -0.53
C SER A 26 0.77 -13.55 -0.80
N ILE A 27 1.84 -13.03 -0.19
CA ILE A 27 3.20 -13.57 -0.31
C ILE A 27 3.24 -15.05 0.10
N VAL A 28 2.60 -15.40 1.21
CA VAL A 28 2.54 -16.80 1.70
C VAL A 28 1.83 -17.69 0.68
N CYS A 29 0.71 -17.26 0.12
CA CYS A 29 0.00 -18.00 -0.92
C CYS A 29 0.87 -18.24 -2.16
N PHE A 30 1.53 -17.19 -2.68
CA PHE A 30 2.41 -17.30 -3.85
C PHE A 30 3.64 -18.17 -3.57
N SER A 31 4.24 -18.05 -2.38
CA SER A 31 5.41 -18.83 -1.96
C SER A 31 5.10 -20.30 -1.76
N TYR A 32 3.93 -20.61 -1.18
CA TYR A 32 3.51 -21.98 -0.93
C TYR A 32 3.17 -22.73 -2.22
N ALA A 33 2.44 -22.08 -3.14
CA ALA A 33 1.89 -22.77 -4.29
C ALA A 33 2.90 -22.97 -5.43
N PHE A 34 3.83 -22.02 -5.67
CA PHE A 34 4.79 -22.15 -6.77
C PHE A 34 6.02 -21.23 -6.65
N PRO A 35 6.99 -21.52 -5.76
CA PRO A 35 8.06 -20.59 -5.41
C PRO A 35 8.99 -20.24 -6.59
N GLU A 36 9.32 -21.22 -7.45
CA GLU A 36 10.24 -21.05 -8.59
C GLU A 36 9.67 -20.12 -9.68
N GLY A 37 8.37 -20.25 -9.99
CA GLY A 37 7.72 -19.45 -11.04
C GLY A 37 7.20 -18.09 -10.59
N MET A 38 7.17 -17.83 -9.28
CA MET A 38 6.57 -16.62 -8.68
C MET A 38 7.61 -15.66 -8.10
N LEU A 39 8.90 -15.86 -8.36
CA LEU A 39 9.98 -15.08 -7.75
C LEU A 39 9.80 -13.57 -7.89
N ILE A 40 9.41 -13.09 -9.09
CA ILE A 40 9.19 -11.66 -9.32
C ILE A 40 8.06 -11.11 -8.43
N TRP A 41 6.96 -11.86 -8.27
CA TRP A 41 5.82 -11.47 -7.44
C TRP A 41 6.24 -11.45 -5.97
N ILE A 42 6.93 -12.50 -5.52
CA ILE A 42 7.42 -12.62 -4.15
C ILE A 42 8.38 -11.48 -3.81
N ILE A 43 9.36 -11.17 -4.68
CA ILE A 43 10.32 -10.09 -4.45
C ILE A 43 9.60 -8.74 -4.36
N LEU A 44 8.75 -8.42 -5.33
CA LEU A 44 8.06 -7.14 -5.36
C LEU A 44 7.12 -6.96 -4.16
N PHE A 45 6.35 -7.99 -3.81
CA PHE A 45 5.43 -7.94 -2.67
C PHE A 45 6.20 -7.87 -1.35
N SER A 46 7.35 -8.54 -1.24
CA SER A 46 8.22 -8.47 -0.07
C SER A 46 8.80 -7.08 0.13
N ILE A 47 9.20 -6.39 -0.95
CA ILE A 47 9.66 -4.99 -0.88
C ILE A 47 8.54 -4.10 -0.34
N VAL A 48 7.31 -4.27 -0.83
CA VAL A 48 6.14 -3.52 -0.34
C VAL A 48 5.84 -3.85 1.12
N ALA A 49 5.91 -5.13 1.52
CA ALA A 49 5.66 -5.56 2.89
C ALA A 49 6.71 -4.99 3.86
N LEU A 50 7.98 -5.01 3.48
CA LEU A 50 9.07 -4.42 4.26
C LEU A 50 8.85 -2.93 4.45
N TRP A 51 8.48 -2.21 3.38
CA TRP A 51 8.20 -0.79 3.49
C TRP A 51 7.00 -0.51 4.41
N SER A 52 5.89 -1.21 4.20
CA SER A 52 4.70 -1.07 5.02
C SER A 52 4.95 -1.40 6.50
N LEU A 53 5.83 -2.38 6.77
CA LEU A 53 6.27 -2.70 8.13
C LEU A 53 7.13 -1.61 8.74
N ILE A 54 8.11 -1.09 7.99
CA ILE A 54 8.96 0.02 8.44
C ILE A 54 8.07 1.19 8.84
N ASP A 55 7.17 1.61 7.95
CA ASP A 55 6.30 2.74 8.21
C ASP A 55 5.34 2.49 9.40
N LEU A 56 4.82 1.27 9.55
CA LEU A 56 4.03 0.89 10.72
C LEU A 56 4.82 1.03 12.04
N ILE A 57 6.10 0.64 12.06
CA ILE A 57 6.98 0.82 13.23
C ILE A 57 7.17 2.30 13.55
N PHE A 58 7.42 3.13 12.53
CA PHE A 58 7.58 4.57 12.73
C PHE A 58 6.30 5.25 13.24
N LEU A 59 5.13 4.83 12.73
CA LEU A 59 3.84 5.27 13.23
C LEU A 59 3.63 4.88 14.69
N LEU A 60 4.01 3.67 15.10
CA LEU A 60 3.94 3.22 16.50
C LEU A 60 4.88 4.01 17.41
N ASP A 61 6.05 4.40 16.91
CA ASP A 61 7.04 5.22 17.62
C ASP A 61 6.73 6.73 17.63
N TYR A 62 5.57 7.15 17.10
CA TYR A 62 5.18 8.57 16.95
C TYR A 62 6.23 9.42 16.22
N ARG A 63 6.99 8.81 15.30
CA ARG A 63 7.98 9.51 14.47
C ARG A 63 7.43 9.73 13.08
N ASP A 64 7.30 11.00 12.70
CA ASP A 64 6.81 11.38 11.38
C ASP A 64 7.94 11.32 10.33
N PHE A 65 7.71 10.62 9.23
CA PHE A 65 8.52 10.75 8.02
C PHE A 65 8.22 12.06 7.29
N HIS A 66 9.15 12.47 6.41
CA HIS A 66 8.88 13.55 5.48
C HIS A 66 7.66 13.19 4.62
N PRO A 67 6.61 14.05 4.55
CA PRO A 67 5.30 13.69 3.99
C PRO A 67 5.34 13.33 2.49
N GLY A 68 6.38 13.75 1.78
CA GLY A 68 6.58 13.37 0.37
C GLY A 68 7.05 11.92 0.16
N ILE A 69 7.77 11.33 1.12
CA ILE A 69 8.30 9.97 1.02
C ILE A 69 7.16 8.97 1.19
N ASP A 70 6.34 9.17 2.22
CA ASP A 70 5.19 8.30 2.51
C ASP A 70 4.18 8.27 1.35
N LEU A 71 3.89 9.45 0.77
CA LEU A 71 3.00 9.59 -0.38
C LEU A 71 3.50 8.86 -1.63
N GLY A 72 4.81 8.95 -1.91
CA GLY A 72 5.41 8.25 -3.06
C GLY A 72 5.39 6.74 -2.89
N LEU A 73 5.57 6.25 -1.66
CA LEU A 73 5.67 4.83 -1.37
C LEU A 73 4.31 4.15 -1.25
N ASP A 74 3.28 4.84 -0.76
CA ASP A 74 1.90 4.35 -0.85
C ASP A 74 1.43 4.26 -2.31
N LEU A 75 1.78 5.24 -3.16
CA LEU A 75 1.50 5.17 -4.58
C LEU A 75 2.23 4.01 -5.25
N LEU A 76 3.51 3.81 -4.94
CA LEU A 76 4.29 2.70 -5.48
C LEU A 76 3.72 1.35 -5.01
N SER A 77 3.35 1.24 -3.73
CA SER A 77 2.74 0.04 -3.15
C SER A 77 1.40 -0.28 -3.82
N LEU A 78 0.56 0.73 -4.03
CA LEU A 78 -0.67 0.62 -4.80
C LEU A 78 -0.41 0.09 -6.22
N LEU A 79 0.56 0.67 -6.94
CA LEU A 79 0.87 0.27 -8.31
C LEU A 79 1.39 -1.17 -8.38
N ILE A 80 2.34 -1.52 -7.51
CA ILE A 80 2.92 -2.87 -7.47
C ILE A 80 1.83 -3.89 -7.13
N LEU A 81 1.13 -3.73 -6.02
CA LEU A 81 0.14 -4.71 -5.57
C LEU A 81 -1.08 -4.76 -6.49
N GLY A 82 -1.54 -3.61 -6.97
CA GLY A 82 -2.69 -3.49 -7.86
C GLY A 82 -2.42 -4.09 -9.23
N ILE A 83 -1.37 -3.63 -9.93
CA ILE A 83 -1.06 -4.09 -11.29
C ILE A 83 -0.67 -5.58 -11.28
N MET A 84 0.25 -5.98 -10.40
CA MET A 84 0.70 -7.37 -10.35
C MET A 84 -0.40 -8.31 -9.86
N GLY A 85 -1.26 -7.83 -8.94
CA GLY A 85 -2.44 -8.56 -8.48
C GLY A 85 -3.46 -8.78 -9.60
N ILE A 86 -3.79 -7.73 -10.38
CA ILE A 86 -4.69 -7.84 -11.54
C ILE A 86 -4.12 -8.78 -12.60
N ILE A 87 -2.81 -8.70 -12.88
CA ILE A 87 -2.14 -9.64 -13.79
C ILE A 87 -2.26 -11.06 -13.27
N ALA A 88 -2.01 -11.30 -11.97
CA ALA A 88 -2.16 -12.62 -11.36
C ALA A 88 -3.61 -13.14 -11.46
N ILE A 89 -4.62 -12.29 -11.22
CA ILE A 89 -6.02 -12.67 -11.42
C ILE A 89 -6.25 -13.10 -12.87
N GLY A 90 -5.82 -12.28 -13.84
CA GLY A 90 -5.92 -12.59 -15.25
C GLY A 90 -5.29 -13.94 -15.59
N LEU A 91 -4.09 -14.20 -15.11
CA LEU A 91 -3.36 -15.44 -15.38
C LEU A 91 -4.00 -16.68 -14.76
N TYR A 92 -4.45 -16.62 -13.49
CA TYR A 92 -4.87 -17.82 -12.74
C TYR A 92 -6.38 -18.06 -12.73
N PHE A 93 -7.20 -17.07 -13.09
CA PHE A 93 -8.65 -17.26 -13.27
C PHE A 93 -9.03 -17.66 -14.69
N THR A 94 -8.25 -17.26 -15.70
CA THR A 94 -8.58 -17.59 -17.10
C THR A 94 -7.91 -18.87 -17.59
N ASN A 95 -6.74 -19.25 -17.06
CA ASN A 95 -6.07 -20.48 -17.42
C ASN A 95 -6.40 -21.60 -16.42
N THR A 96 -7.13 -22.61 -16.90
CA THR A 96 -7.35 -23.87 -16.17
C THR A 96 -6.21 -24.87 -16.38
N SER A 97 -5.32 -24.62 -17.34
CA SER A 97 -4.07 -25.33 -17.52
C SER A 97 -2.95 -24.31 -17.72
N ILE A 98 -1.97 -24.30 -16.82
CA ILE A 98 -0.71 -23.64 -17.11
C ILE A 98 -0.02 -24.56 -18.10
N VAL A 99 0.07 -24.16 -19.37
CA VAL A 99 0.65 -24.97 -20.46
C VAL A 99 2.00 -25.55 -20.00
N GLY A 100 2.04 -26.86 -19.73
CA GLY A 100 3.25 -27.59 -19.34
C GLY A 100 3.52 -27.76 -17.84
N LEU A 101 2.64 -27.31 -16.94
CA LEU A 101 2.80 -27.48 -15.48
C LEU A 101 1.52 -28.09 -14.87
N ASP A 102 1.63 -29.34 -14.42
CA ASP A 102 0.57 -30.08 -13.72
C ASP A 102 0.49 -29.57 -12.27
N VAL A 103 -0.07 -28.36 -12.10
CA VAL A 103 -0.25 -27.75 -10.78
C VAL A 103 -1.50 -28.36 -10.15
N ALA A 104 -1.34 -29.01 -9.00
CA ALA A 104 -2.48 -29.59 -8.29
C ALA A 104 -3.56 -28.54 -7.99
N ASP A 105 -4.84 -28.93 -8.09
CA ASP A 105 -6.01 -28.03 -7.96
C ASP A 105 -5.99 -27.19 -6.67
N TYR A 106 -5.48 -27.76 -5.58
CA TYR A 106 -5.36 -27.06 -4.29
C TYR A 106 -4.33 -25.91 -4.36
N CYS A 107 -3.19 -26.09 -5.05
CA CYS A 107 -2.20 -25.04 -5.26
C CYS A 107 -2.78 -23.91 -6.11
N LEU A 108 -3.55 -24.26 -7.15
CA LEU A 108 -4.18 -23.28 -8.03
C LEU A 108 -5.25 -22.47 -7.29
N THR A 109 -5.99 -23.11 -6.38
CA THR A 109 -6.92 -22.43 -5.48
C THR A 109 -6.20 -21.45 -4.55
N ILE A 110 -5.07 -21.85 -3.97
CA ILE A 110 -4.25 -20.99 -3.10
C ILE A 110 -3.69 -19.79 -3.88
N LEU A 111 -3.23 -19.98 -5.12
CA LEU A 111 -2.78 -18.89 -5.98
C LEU A 111 -3.89 -17.89 -6.27
N ARG A 112 -5.10 -18.36 -6.56
CA ARG A 112 -6.26 -17.48 -6.78
C ARG A 112 -6.60 -16.65 -5.54
N VAL A 113 -6.52 -17.25 -4.36
CA VAL A 113 -6.70 -16.51 -3.10
C VAL A 113 -5.64 -15.43 -2.97
N GLY A 114 -4.35 -15.76 -3.12
CA GLY A 114 -3.26 -14.77 -3.07
C GLY A 114 -3.43 -13.64 -4.10
N ALA A 115 -3.83 -13.98 -5.32
CA ALA A 115 -4.08 -13.04 -6.40
C ALA A 115 -5.21 -12.05 -6.08
N VAL A 116 -6.21 -12.44 -5.29
CA VAL A 116 -7.31 -11.55 -4.83
C VAL A 116 -6.89 -10.73 -3.61
N LEU A 117 -6.03 -11.27 -2.73
CA LEU A 117 -5.56 -10.54 -1.55
C LEU A 117 -4.64 -9.36 -1.90
N ALA A 118 -3.83 -9.47 -2.95
CA ALA A 118 -2.95 -8.40 -3.42
C ALA A 118 -3.70 -7.10 -3.80
N PRO A 119 -4.74 -7.09 -4.66
CA PRO A 119 -5.49 -5.88 -4.98
C PRO A 119 -6.29 -5.35 -3.79
N ILE A 120 -6.78 -6.23 -2.90
CA ILE A 120 -7.40 -5.78 -1.64
C ILE A 120 -6.40 -4.97 -0.81
N ALA A 121 -5.16 -5.45 -0.67
CA ALA A 121 -4.08 -4.69 -0.01
C ALA A 121 -3.79 -3.37 -0.73
N ALA A 122 -3.82 -3.38 -2.07
CA ALA A 122 -3.65 -2.17 -2.89
C ALA A 122 -4.73 -1.12 -2.60
N ASP A 123 -6.00 -1.52 -2.42
CA ASP A 123 -7.09 -0.60 -2.09
C ASP A 123 -6.85 0.13 -0.77
N PHE A 124 -6.27 -0.53 0.24
CA PHE A 124 -5.87 0.15 1.48
C PHE A 124 -4.78 1.21 1.23
N HIS A 125 -3.77 0.89 0.41
CA HIS A 125 -2.75 1.87 0.01
C HIS A 125 -3.33 3.02 -0.81
N LEU A 126 -4.36 2.79 -1.64
CA LEU A 126 -5.07 3.86 -2.34
C LEU A 126 -5.73 4.83 -1.35
N VAL A 127 -6.42 4.31 -0.33
CA VAL A 127 -7.07 5.15 0.69
C VAL A 127 -6.03 5.94 1.48
N LEU A 128 -4.92 5.31 1.87
CA LEU A 128 -3.79 5.97 2.54
C LEU A 128 -3.20 7.09 1.67
N PHE A 129 -2.94 6.80 0.39
CA PHE A 129 -2.45 7.77 -0.59
C PHE A 129 -3.39 8.97 -0.73
N VAL A 130 -4.69 8.75 -0.91
CA VAL A 130 -5.68 9.83 -1.03
C VAL A 130 -5.69 10.70 0.24
N ARG A 131 -5.61 10.10 1.41
CA ARG A 131 -5.55 10.84 2.69
C ARG A 131 -4.27 11.67 2.79
N ALA A 132 -3.12 11.11 2.42
CA ALA A 132 -1.85 11.84 2.38
C ALA A 132 -1.92 13.02 1.42
N CYS A 133 -2.50 12.84 0.22
CA CYS A 133 -2.75 13.91 -0.75
C CYS A 133 -3.60 15.04 -0.16
N ILE A 134 -4.73 14.71 0.50
CA ILE A 134 -5.63 15.70 1.11
C ILE A 134 -4.87 16.50 2.17
N HIS A 135 -4.11 15.84 3.04
CA HIS A 135 -3.36 16.48 4.11
C HIS A 135 -2.27 17.44 3.56
N VAL A 136 -1.53 17.02 2.52
CA VAL A 136 -0.55 17.89 1.85
C VAL A 136 -1.24 19.10 1.20
N HIS A 137 -2.39 18.91 0.55
CA HIS A 137 -3.16 20.01 -0.04
C HIS A 137 -3.70 20.98 1.00
N GLN A 138 -4.15 20.50 2.16
CA GLN A 138 -4.62 21.32 3.28
C GLN A 138 -3.48 22.17 3.85
N ARG A 139 -2.32 21.56 4.18
CA ARG A 139 -1.14 22.30 4.66
C ARG A 139 -0.67 23.37 3.66
N ARG A 140 -0.70 23.07 2.36
CA ARG A 140 -0.32 24.04 1.33
C ARG A 140 -1.32 25.20 1.24
N ARG A 141 -2.62 24.95 1.44
CA ARG A 141 -3.64 26.01 1.49
C ARG A 141 -3.47 26.90 2.71
N GLU A 142 -3.21 26.31 3.88
CA GLU A 142 -2.97 27.06 5.12
C GLU A 142 -1.69 27.90 5.04
N GLY A 143 -0.59 27.34 4.54
CA GLY A 143 0.65 28.10 4.35
C GLY A 143 0.52 29.25 3.34
N LYS A 144 -0.30 29.08 2.30
CA LYS A 144 -0.62 30.17 1.36
C LYS A 144 -1.44 31.28 2.01
N LYS A 145 -2.41 30.95 2.87
CA LYS A 145 -3.19 31.94 3.62
C LYS A 145 -2.29 32.72 4.57
N LEU A 146 -1.45 32.03 5.33
CA LEU A 146 -0.51 32.65 6.27
C LEU A 146 0.48 33.60 5.57
N ASN A 147 1.03 33.18 4.43
CA ASN A 147 1.92 34.03 3.62
C ASN A 147 1.20 35.25 3.02
N TYR A 148 -0.10 35.16 2.74
CA TYR A 148 -0.89 36.29 2.27
C TYR A 148 -1.13 37.31 3.41
N GLU A 149 -1.52 36.83 4.59
CA GLU A 149 -1.69 37.66 5.79
C GLU A 149 -0.39 38.39 6.17
N ILE A 150 0.75 37.69 6.20
CA ILE A 150 2.07 38.31 6.46
C ILE A 150 2.47 39.34 5.38
N SER A 151 2.09 39.10 4.12
CA SER A 151 2.35 40.04 3.03
C SER A 151 1.45 41.27 3.08
N GLU A 152 0.24 41.18 3.65
CA GLU A 152 -0.64 42.33 3.87
C GLU A 152 -0.17 43.15 5.08
N ASP A 153 0.23 42.50 6.17
CA ASP A 153 0.68 43.18 7.39
C ASP A 153 1.98 43.99 7.18
N ASN A 154 2.87 43.51 6.29
CA ASN A 154 4.11 44.20 5.92
C ASN A 154 3.92 45.34 4.88
N ARG A 155 2.69 45.60 4.42
CA ARG A 155 2.39 46.70 3.47
C ARG A 155 1.88 47.98 4.14
N ILE A 156 1.73 47.97 5.47
CA ILE A 156 1.27 49.11 6.30
C ILE A 156 2.49 49.77 6.95
#